data_AF-A0A954BVD6-F1
#
_entry.id   AF-A0A954BVD6-F1
#
_cell.length_a   1.000
_cell.length_b   1.000
_cell.length_c   1.000
_cell.angle_alpha   90.00
_cell.angle_beta   90.00
_cell.angle_gamma   90.00
#
_symmetry.space_group_name_H-M   'P 1'
#
loop_
_entity.id
_entity.type
_entity.pdbx_description
1 polymer ?
#
loop_
_entity_poly.entity_id
_entity_poly.type
_entity_poly.pdbx_seq_one_letter_code
_entity_poly.pdbx_strand_id
1 'polypeptide(L)'
;VGVMVVLLMLNLYRTGEGMGYRPKSYYKEAGEAMQAHPEIKGKVVYNIAWDTFPELMLYRSDCDYIWGMDPMFTAAKGDRDARRVVGFMQNDMTEWGSGPQDVVRILREDFHADYLFVYDRAAERKRYFEIKRWAELGLLEPVEQRVEYGFALYRIPPAP
;
A
#
# COMPACT_ATOMS: atom_id res chain seq x y z
N VAL A 1 9.35 -19.62 -11.29
CA VAL A 1 9.13 -18.82 -10.07
C VAL A 1 7.64 -18.54 -9.82
N GLY A 2 6.87 -18.05 -10.80
CA GLY A 2 5.45 -17.68 -10.61
C GLY A 2 4.49 -18.78 -10.09
N VAL A 3 4.56 -20.01 -10.60
CA VAL A 3 3.64 -21.10 -10.18
C VAL A 3 3.83 -21.48 -8.69
N MET A 4 5.07 -21.40 -8.19
CA MET A 4 5.39 -21.79 -6.82
C MET A 4 4.89 -20.75 -5.81
N VAL A 5 4.96 -19.45 -6.16
CA VAL A 5 4.45 -18.34 -5.34
C VAL A 5 2.92 -18.41 -5.24
N VAL A 6 2.23 -18.67 -6.36
CA VAL A 6 0.77 -18.82 -6.38
C VAL A 6 0.31 -20.01 -5.53
N LEU A 7 1.00 -21.15 -5.60
CA LEU A 7 0.70 -22.32 -4.77
C LEU A 7 0.96 -22.07 -3.28
N LEU A 8 2.01 -21.32 -2.93
CA LEU A 8 2.30 -20.93 -1.55
C LEU A 8 1.20 -20.00 -1.01
N MET A 9 0.78 -19.01 -1.80
CA MET A 9 -0.32 -18.10 -1.44
C MET A 9 -1.65 -18.82 -1.27
N LEU A 10 -1.99 -19.75 -2.17
CA LEU A 10 -3.18 -20.58 -2.06
C LEU A 10 -3.16 -21.45 -0.80
N ASN A 11 -2.00 -22.02 -0.45
CA ASN A 11 -1.85 -22.80 0.78
C ASN A 11 -1.94 -21.93 2.03
N LEU A 12 -1.35 -20.73 2.03
CA LEU A 12 -1.48 -19.74 3.10
C LEU A 12 -2.94 -19.32 3.29
N TYR A 13 -3.64 -19.06 2.18
CA TYR A 13 -5.05 -18.69 2.20
C TYR A 13 -5.92 -19.82 2.77
N ARG A 14 -5.76 -21.05 2.28
CA ARG A 14 -6.50 -22.23 2.77
C ARG A 14 -6.20 -22.53 4.24
N THR A 15 -4.94 -22.38 4.65
CA THR A 15 -4.53 -22.57 6.05
C THR A 15 -5.15 -21.49 6.93
N GLY A 16 -5.15 -20.24 6.46
CA GLY A 16 -5.81 -19.13 7.13
C GLY A 16 -7.31 -19.38 7.31
N GLU A 17 -8.02 -19.79 6.26
CA GLU A 17 -9.46 -20.13 6.35
C GLU A 17 -9.73 -21.21 7.38
N GLY A 18 -8.87 -22.25 7.43
CA GLY A 18 -8.93 -23.29 8.46
C GLY A 18 -8.71 -22.79 9.89
N MET A 19 -8.07 -21.63 10.06
CA MET A 19 -7.87 -20.94 11.34
C MET A 19 -8.90 -19.84 11.60
N GLY A 20 -9.96 -19.74 10.77
CA GLY A 20 -11.03 -18.75 10.92
C GLY A 20 -10.74 -17.39 10.27
N TYR A 21 -9.71 -17.31 9.43
CA TYR A 21 -9.48 -16.13 8.58
C TYR A 21 -10.66 -15.93 7.64
N ARG A 22 -11.18 -14.70 7.59
CA ARG A 22 -12.17 -14.30 6.60
C ARG A 22 -11.57 -13.22 5.71
N PRO A 23 -11.54 -13.45 4.38
CA PRO A 23 -11.11 -12.44 3.42
C PRO A 23 -11.95 -11.19 3.62
N LYS A 24 -11.31 -10.04 3.59
CA LYS A 24 -12.04 -8.78 3.78
C LYS A 24 -12.50 -8.29 2.42
N SER A 25 -13.81 -8.02 2.30
CA SER A 25 -14.46 -7.71 1.01
C SER A 25 -13.77 -6.60 0.23
N TYR A 26 -13.25 -5.59 0.92
CA TYR A 26 -12.59 -4.46 0.28
C TYR A 26 -11.28 -4.80 -0.44
N TYR A 27 -10.59 -5.91 -0.13
CA TYR A 27 -9.41 -6.33 -0.92
C TYR A 27 -9.78 -6.98 -2.24
N LYS A 28 -10.89 -7.74 -2.25
CA LYS A 28 -11.46 -8.26 -3.49
C LYS A 28 -11.86 -7.09 -4.39
N GLU A 29 -12.65 -6.17 -3.86
CA GLU A 29 -13.14 -5.01 -4.62
C GLU A 29 -11.99 -4.11 -5.09
N ALA A 30 -10.98 -3.88 -4.24
CA ALA A 30 -9.77 -3.16 -4.64
C ALA A 30 -8.98 -3.91 -5.73
N GLY A 31 -8.83 -5.22 -5.60
CA GLY A 31 -8.14 -6.05 -6.57
C GLY A 31 -8.83 -6.06 -7.94
N GLU A 32 -10.16 -6.21 -7.95
CA GLU A 32 -10.98 -6.14 -9.16
C GLU A 32 -10.96 -4.73 -9.76
N ALA A 33 -11.01 -3.68 -8.95
CA ALA A 33 -10.87 -2.32 -9.44
C ALA A 33 -9.48 -2.09 -10.07
N MET A 34 -8.40 -2.53 -9.43
CA MET A 34 -7.04 -2.48 -10.00
C MET A 34 -6.92 -3.29 -11.31
N GLN A 35 -7.67 -4.38 -11.48
CA GLN A 35 -7.71 -5.11 -12.75
C GLN A 35 -8.27 -4.29 -13.91
N ALA A 36 -9.18 -3.35 -13.64
CA ALA A 36 -9.73 -2.44 -14.64
C ALA A 36 -8.71 -1.39 -15.13
N HIS A 37 -7.56 -1.25 -14.46
CA HIS A 37 -6.49 -0.31 -14.77
C HIS A 37 -5.25 -1.03 -15.33
N PRO A 38 -5.15 -1.25 -16.65
CA PRO A 38 -4.03 -1.96 -17.26
C PRO A 38 -2.67 -1.29 -17.02
N GLU A 39 -2.64 0.02 -16.82
CA GLU A 39 -1.43 0.81 -16.54
C GLU A 39 -0.74 0.47 -15.20
N ILE A 40 -1.46 -0.21 -14.30
CA ILE A 40 -0.94 -0.64 -12.98
C ILE A 40 -0.11 -1.93 -13.10
N LYS A 41 -0.17 -2.62 -14.24
CA LYS A 41 0.55 -3.89 -14.44
C LYS A 41 2.07 -3.71 -14.33
N GLY A 42 2.71 -4.55 -13.51
CA GLY A 42 4.15 -4.51 -13.30
C GLY A 42 4.62 -3.33 -12.46
N LYS A 43 3.72 -2.69 -11.71
CA LYS A 43 3.99 -1.50 -10.91
C LYS A 43 4.14 -1.83 -9.44
N VAL A 44 4.84 -0.94 -8.73
CA VAL A 44 5.02 -1.06 -7.28
C VAL A 44 3.88 -0.34 -6.58
N VAL A 45 3.16 -1.06 -5.71
CA VAL A 45 2.02 -0.56 -4.96
C VAL A 45 2.39 -0.53 -3.48
N TYR A 46 2.53 0.67 -2.93
CA TYR A 46 2.71 0.88 -1.50
C TYR A 46 1.37 0.75 -0.79
N ASN A 47 1.29 -0.22 0.13
CA ASN A 47 0.14 -0.38 1.01
C ASN A 47 0.41 0.33 2.34
N ILE A 48 -0.56 1.05 2.90
CA ILE A 48 -0.37 1.72 4.20
C ILE A 48 -0.31 0.75 5.38
N ALA A 49 -0.49 -0.54 5.17
CA ALA A 49 -0.53 -1.51 6.26
C ALA A 49 -0.37 -2.97 5.83
N TRP A 50 0.03 -3.77 6.81
CA TRP A 50 0.52 -5.13 6.65
C TRP A 50 -0.50 -6.23 6.78
N ASP A 51 -1.48 -6.01 7.65
CA ASP A 51 -2.24 -7.09 8.27
C ASP A 51 -3.10 -7.87 7.27
N THR A 52 -3.27 -7.38 6.04
CA THR A 52 -4.03 -8.08 4.99
C THR A 52 -3.62 -7.72 3.54
N PHE A 53 -2.41 -7.17 3.29
CA PHE A 53 -1.96 -6.90 1.91
C PHE A 53 -1.71 -8.13 1.01
N PRO A 54 -1.40 -9.35 1.51
CA PRO A 54 -1.21 -10.52 0.65
C PRO A 54 -2.46 -10.89 -0.16
N GLU A 55 -3.66 -10.47 0.29
CA GLU A 55 -4.89 -10.68 -0.48
C GLU A 55 -4.88 -9.94 -1.82
N LEU A 56 -4.25 -8.76 -1.92
CA LEU A 56 -4.14 -8.05 -3.20
C LEU A 56 -3.32 -8.83 -4.22
N MET A 57 -2.32 -9.59 -3.79
CA MET A 57 -1.52 -10.44 -4.67
C MET A 57 -2.35 -11.56 -5.32
N LEU A 58 -3.47 -11.96 -4.71
CA LEU A 58 -4.37 -12.96 -5.30
C LEU A 58 -5.12 -12.42 -6.52
N TYR A 59 -5.38 -11.11 -6.55
CA TYR A 59 -6.11 -10.45 -7.64
C TYR A 59 -5.18 -9.81 -8.67
N ARG A 60 -4.00 -9.32 -8.24
CA ARG A 60 -3.04 -8.61 -9.08
C ARG A 60 -1.60 -9.06 -8.79
N SER A 61 -1.36 -10.35 -9.02
CA SER A 61 -0.05 -11.00 -8.85
C SER A 61 1.08 -10.46 -9.73
N ASP A 62 0.75 -9.58 -10.69
CA ASP A 62 1.67 -8.91 -11.59
C ASP A 62 2.19 -7.58 -11.03
N CYS A 63 1.78 -7.17 -9.84
CA CYS A 63 2.25 -5.98 -9.14
C CYS A 63 3.16 -6.38 -7.98
N ASP A 64 4.15 -5.53 -7.68
CA ASP A 64 4.98 -5.68 -6.50
C ASP A 64 4.33 -4.89 -5.36
N TYR A 65 4.03 -5.54 -4.24
CA TYR A 65 3.43 -4.88 -3.08
C TYR A 65 4.44 -4.71 -1.98
N ILE A 66 4.52 -3.48 -1.48
CA ILE A 66 5.45 -3.09 -0.43
C ILE A 66 4.72 -2.41 0.71
N TRP A 67 5.32 -2.44 1.88
CA TRP A 67 4.82 -1.81 3.08
C TRP A 67 5.95 -1.22 3.92
N GLY A 68 5.66 -0.16 4.66
CA GLY A 68 6.63 0.62 5.42
C GLY A 68 7.37 -0.10 6.55
N MET A 69 6.93 -1.27 7.01
CA MET A 69 7.72 -2.11 7.92
C MET A 69 8.19 -3.43 7.28
N ASP A 70 8.35 -3.47 5.96
CA ASP A 70 9.07 -4.57 5.30
C ASP A 70 10.50 -4.65 5.88
N PRO A 71 10.84 -5.74 6.62
CA PRO A 71 12.15 -5.86 7.27
C PRO A 71 13.31 -5.86 6.27
N MET A 72 13.08 -6.33 5.04
CA MET A 72 14.09 -6.32 3.98
C MET A 72 14.39 -4.88 3.54
N PHE A 73 13.38 -4.02 3.55
CA PHE A 73 13.56 -2.59 3.25
C PHE A 73 14.30 -1.88 4.38
N THR A 74 13.90 -2.09 5.65
CA THR A 74 14.56 -1.51 6.82
C THR A 74 16.05 -1.88 6.85
N ALA A 75 16.39 -3.11 6.48
CA ALA A 75 17.78 -3.58 6.41
C ALA A 75 18.56 -2.98 5.22
N ALA A 76 17.91 -2.72 4.07
CA ALA A 76 18.58 -2.30 2.85
C ALA A 76 18.87 -0.80 2.76
N LYS A 77 17.98 0.05 3.29
CA LYS A 77 18.08 1.53 3.12
C LYS A 77 18.69 2.25 4.33
N GLY A 78 18.90 1.54 5.43
CA GLY A 78 19.46 2.10 6.66
C GLY A 78 18.42 2.86 7.51
N ASP A 79 18.84 3.22 8.72
CA ASP A 79 17.94 3.64 9.79
C ASP A 79 17.14 4.91 9.49
N ARG A 80 17.64 5.85 8.69
CA ARG A 80 17.03 7.18 8.57
C ARG A 80 15.72 7.17 7.76
N ASP A 81 15.73 6.61 6.56
CA ASP A 81 14.55 6.63 5.69
C ASP A 81 13.54 5.56 6.10
N ALA A 82 14.02 4.43 6.64
CA ALA A 82 13.16 3.47 7.31
C ALA A 82 12.42 4.09 8.52
N ARG A 83 13.11 4.87 9.37
CA ARG A 83 12.46 5.57 10.49
C ARG A 83 11.47 6.63 10.05
N ARG A 84 11.70 7.35 8.94
CA ARG A 84 10.72 8.32 8.40
C ARG A 84 9.43 7.65 7.95
N VAL A 85 9.54 6.51 7.28
CA VAL A 85 8.37 5.73 6.88
C VAL A 85 7.69 5.06 8.08
N VAL A 86 8.45 4.58 9.06
CA VAL A 86 7.90 4.11 10.34
C VAL A 86 7.18 5.24 11.09
N GLY A 87 7.73 6.46 11.12
CA GLY A 87 7.09 7.63 11.71
C GLY A 87 5.75 7.95 11.04
N PHE A 88 5.72 7.95 9.70
CA PHE A 88 4.47 8.05 8.95
C PHE A 88 3.48 6.92 9.30
N MET A 89 3.95 5.68 9.35
CA MET A 89 3.16 4.51 9.73
C MET A 89 2.56 4.63 11.13
N GLN A 90 3.26 5.28 12.05
CA GLN A 90 2.87 5.50 13.45
C GLN A 90 2.07 6.79 13.67
N ASN A 91 1.78 7.55 12.61
CA ASN A 91 1.20 8.91 12.69
C ASN A 91 2.07 9.92 13.46
N ASP A 92 3.36 9.66 13.57
CA ASP A 92 4.36 10.54 14.18
C ASP A 92 5.19 11.21 13.09
N MET A 93 4.56 12.17 12.41
CA MET A 93 5.25 13.03 11.45
C MET A 93 5.98 14.20 12.15
N THR A 94 5.79 14.35 13.46
CA THR A 94 6.25 15.49 14.25
C THR A 94 7.73 15.45 14.57
N GLU A 95 8.34 14.27 14.73
CA GLU A 95 9.75 14.18 15.13
C GLU A 95 10.77 14.58 14.04
N TRP A 96 10.38 14.68 12.76
CA TRP A 96 11.36 14.77 11.67
C TRP A 96 11.16 15.89 10.65
N GLY A 97 10.17 16.77 10.85
CA GLY A 97 9.94 17.95 10.01
C GLY A 97 9.58 17.64 8.55
N SER A 98 9.28 16.38 8.23
CA SER A 98 8.94 15.93 6.89
C SER A 98 7.47 16.24 6.59
N GLY A 99 7.25 17.16 5.66
CA GLY A 99 5.90 17.43 5.14
C GLY A 99 5.38 16.26 4.31
N PRO A 100 4.10 16.30 3.90
CA PRO A 100 3.53 15.29 3.02
C PRO A 100 4.29 15.15 1.69
N GLN A 101 4.93 16.23 1.22
CA GLN A 101 5.82 16.21 0.06
C GLN A 101 7.03 15.28 0.26
N ASP A 102 7.64 15.30 1.45
CA ASP A 102 8.79 14.44 1.74
C ASP A 102 8.38 12.97 1.81
N VAL A 103 7.21 12.66 2.36
CA VAL A 103 6.71 11.29 2.39
C VAL A 103 6.44 10.79 0.97
N VAL A 104 5.75 11.57 0.14
CA VAL A 104 5.50 11.23 -1.27
C VAL A 104 6.82 11.05 -2.02
N ARG A 105 7.81 11.91 -1.78
CA ARG A 105 9.15 11.79 -2.35
C ARG A 105 9.84 10.50 -1.92
N ILE A 106 9.85 10.16 -0.64
CA ILE A 106 10.45 8.91 -0.13
C ILE A 106 9.76 7.68 -0.72
N LEU A 107 8.42 7.67 -0.77
CA LEU A 107 7.67 6.60 -1.41
C LEU A 107 8.08 6.44 -2.88
N ARG A 108 8.32 7.54 -3.60
CA ARG A 108 8.73 7.49 -5.00
C ARG A 108 10.20 7.13 -5.20
N GLU A 109 11.11 7.80 -4.51
CA GLU A 109 12.57 7.72 -4.71
C GLU A 109 13.16 6.48 -4.05
N ASP A 110 12.73 6.16 -2.82
CA ASP A 110 13.35 5.11 -2.02
C ASP A 110 12.64 3.77 -2.17
N PHE A 111 11.31 3.81 -2.20
CA PHE A 111 10.45 2.63 -2.32
C PHE A 111 10.09 2.31 -3.77
N HIS A 112 10.41 3.21 -4.72
CA HIS A 112 10.04 3.07 -6.12
C HIS A 112 8.54 2.84 -6.33
N ALA A 113 7.70 3.29 -5.38
CA ALA A 113 6.27 3.14 -5.44
C ALA A 113 5.70 3.98 -6.60
N ASP A 114 4.90 3.34 -7.44
CA ASP A 114 4.11 3.99 -8.49
C ASP A 114 2.71 4.34 -7.99
N TYR A 115 2.19 3.54 -7.05
CA TYR A 115 0.85 3.71 -6.49
C TYR A 115 0.86 3.61 -4.97
N LEU A 116 -0.10 4.31 -4.35
CA LEU A 116 -0.38 4.28 -2.93
C LEU A 116 -1.80 3.75 -2.73
N PHE A 117 -1.91 2.61 -2.07
CA PHE A 117 -3.18 1.98 -1.69
C PHE A 117 -3.49 2.26 -0.22
N VAL A 118 -4.70 2.76 0.02
CA VAL A 118 -5.20 3.13 1.35
C VAL A 118 -6.58 2.56 1.58
N TYR A 119 -6.92 2.35 2.84
CA TYR A 119 -8.25 1.88 3.22
C TYR A 119 -8.72 2.56 4.52
N ASP A 120 -10.03 2.76 4.65
CA ASP A 120 -10.68 3.35 5.80
C ASP A 120 -11.04 2.26 6.83
N ARG A 121 -10.08 1.97 7.72
CA ARG A 121 -10.29 1.13 8.90
C ARG A 121 -10.00 1.92 10.16
N ALA A 122 -10.56 1.47 11.29
CA ALA A 122 -10.43 2.19 12.56
C ALA A 122 -8.97 2.55 12.93
N ALA A 123 -8.00 1.66 12.70
CA ALA A 123 -6.59 1.90 13.00
C ALA A 123 -5.87 2.78 11.95
N GLU A 124 -6.39 2.86 10.73
CA GLU A 124 -5.80 3.58 9.59
C GLU A 124 -6.55 4.87 9.24
N ARG A 125 -7.72 5.10 9.82
CA ARG A 125 -8.67 6.15 9.41
C ARG A 125 -8.03 7.53 9.37
N LYS A 126 -7.19 7.86 10.36
CA LYS A 126 -6.42 9.10 10.36
C LYS A 126 -5.55 9.23 9.10
N ARG A 127 -4.76 8.20 8.78
CA ARG A 127 -3.90 8.14 7.59
C ARG A 127 -4.71 8.16 6.29
N TYR A 128 -5.83 7.46 6.24
CA TYR A 128 -6.74 7.47 5.09
C TYR A 128 -7.17 8.90 4.74
N PHE A 129 -7.63 9.67 5.74
CA PHE A 129 -8.04 11.06 5.51
C PHE A 129 -6.86 12.01 5.27
N GLU A 130 -5.71 11.79 5.91
CA GLU A 130 -4.49 12.57 5.63
C GLU A 130 -4.04 12.39 4.18
N ILE A 131 -3.98 11.15 3.68
CA ILE A 131 -3.59 10.87 2.29
C ILE A 131 -4.61 11.43 1.30
N LYS A 132 -5.90 11.36 1.63
CA LYS A 132 -6.93 12.02 0.83
C LYS A 132 -6.69 13.53 0.72
N ARG A 133 -6.30 14.18 1.82
CA ARG A 133 -5.91 15.60 1.82
C ARG A 133 -4.65 15.84 0.98
N TRP A 134 -3.71 14.90 0.90
CA TRP A 134 -2.53 15.05 0.05
C TRP A 134 -2.89 15.06 -1.44
N ALA A 135 -3.90 14.27 -1.84
CA ALA A 135 -4.45 14.32 -3.19
C ALA A 135 -5.13 15.67 -3.49
N GLU A 136 -5.86 16.24 -2.52
CA GLU A 136 -6.44 17.59 -2.64
C GLU A 136 -5.38 18.68 -2.77
N LEU A 137 -4.18 18.45 -2.23
CA LEU A 137 -3.01 19.34 -2.38
C LEU A 137 -2.23 19.10 -3.69
N GLY A 138 -2.68 18.19 -4.55
CA GLY A 138 -2.02 17.86 -5.82
C GLY A 138 -0.74 17.02 -5.67
N LEU A 139 -0.50 16.42 -4.51
CA LEU A 139 0.68 15.57 -4.28
C LEU A 139 0.49 14.14 -4.78
N LEU A 140 -0.76 13.74 -5.04
CA LEU A 140 -1.17 12.42 -5.45
C LEU A 140 -2.29 12.54 -6.49
N GLU A 141 -2.30 11.68 -7.49
CA GLU A 141 -3.37 11.64 -8.49
C GLU A 141 -4.37 10.54 -8.11
N PRO A 142 -5.66 10.85 -7.90
CA PRO A 142 -6.65 9.81 -7.61
C PRO A 142 -6.89 8.94 -8.84
N VAL A 143 -6.80 7.62 -8.65
CA VAL A 143 -7.00 6.62 -9.72
C VAL A 143 -8.34 5.93 -9.55
N GLU A 144 -8.60 5.43 -8.34
CA GLU A 144 -9.86 4.77 -7.99
C GLU A 144 -10.20 5.09 -6.54
N GLN A 145 -11.48 5.37 -6.24
CA GLN A 145 -11.97 5.54 -4.89
C GLN A 145 -13.36 4.92 -4.78
N ARG A 146 -13.53 3.93 -3.88
CA ARG A 146 -14.84 3.35 -3.59
C ARG A 146 -15.15 3.51 -2.11
N VAL A 147 -15.93 4.54 -1.82
CA VAL A 147 -16.29 4.89 -0.44
C VAL A 147 -17.13 3.78 0.21
N GLU A 148 -18.02 3.11 -0.53
CA GLU A 148 -18.80 1.98 0.01
C GLU A 148 -17.93 0.82 0.49
N TYR A 149 -16.75 0.64 -0.10
CA TYR A 149 -15.80 -0.40 0.25
C TYR A 149 -14.63 0.14 1.09
N GLY A 150 -14.61 1.43 1.41
CA GLY A 150 -13.62 2.04 2.27
C GLY A 150 -12.19 1.90 1.73
N PHE A 151 -11.96 2.10 0.43
CA PHE A 151 -10.60 2.16 -0.12
C PHE A 151 -10.40 3.28 -1.14
N ALA A 152 -9.14 3.66 -1.28
CA ALA A 152 -8.69 4.56 -2.33
C ALA A 152 -7.31 4.13 -2.85
N LEU A 153 -7.11 4.36 -4.14
CA LEU A 153 -5.88 4.12 -4.86
C LEU A 153 -5.45 5.42 -5.53
N TYR A 154 -4.20 5.78 -5.28
CA TYR A 154 -3.59 6.99 -5.81
C TYR A 154 -2.36 6.62 -6.62
N ARG A 155 -2.13 7.31 -7.74
CA ARG A 155 -0.85 7.32 -8.43
C ARG A 155 0.06 8.33 -7.75
N ILE A 156 1.31 7.91 -7.55
CA ILE A 156 2.39 8.76 -7.03
C ILE A 156 3.05 9.42 -8.23
N PRO A 157 3.03 10.76 -8.34
CA PRO A 157 3.69 11.46 -9.45
C PRO A 157 5.19 11.11 -9.52
N PRO A 158 5.80 11.16 -10.72
CA PRO A 158 7.25 11.07 -10.82
C PRO A 158 7.90 12.19 -10.00
N ALA A 159 9.09 11.90 -9.43
CA ALA A 159 9.90 12.93 -8.82
C ALA A 159 10.26 14.00 -9.88
N PRO A 160 10.27 15.29 -9.52
CA PRO A 160 10.66 16.37 -10.42
C PRO A 160 12.11 16.27 -10.90
#